data_AF-A0A920GEI8-F1
#
_entry.id   AF-A0A920GEI8-F1
#
_cell.length_a   1.000
_cell.length_b   1.000
_cell.length_c   1.000
_cell.angle_alpha   90.00
_cell.angle_beta   90.00
_cell.angle_gamma   90.00
#
_symmetry.space_group_name_H-M   'P 1'
#
loop_
_entity.id
_entity.type
_entity.pdbx_description
1 polymer ?
#
loop_
_entity_poly.entity_id
_entity_poly.type
_entity_poly.pdbx_seq_one_letter_code
_entity_poly.pdbx_strand_id
1 'polypeptide(L)'
;MDNVIKLSEYRNFSSNKNDDQNTDLTSKQIKKLENLRDDIEKLLNTATAVYGEPLGVGLAAGRYAAMKLYQMHGRAETMAFFDSCIQTVEISEDISAK
;
A
#
# COMPACT_ATOMS: atom_id res chain seq x y z
N MET A 1 -29.80 -24.25 16.87
CA MET A 1 -29.80 -24.25 15.39
C MET A 1 -28.49 -23.64 14.97
N ASP A 2 -27.49 -24.50 14.80
CA ASP A 2 -26.12 -24.10 14.47
C ASP A 2 -26.02 -23.73 12.99
N ASN A 3 -25.89 -22.44 12.72
CA ASN A 3 -25.56 -21.95 11.39
C ASN A 3 -24.07 -22.20 11.12
N VAL A 4 -23.77 -23.41 10.66
CA VAL A 4 -22.43 -23.76 10.17
C VAL A 4 -22.20 -22.99 8.87
N ILE A 5 -21.31 -21.99 8.91
CA ILE A 5 -20.88 -21.26 7.72
C ILE A 5 -20.24 -22.27 6.76
N LYS A 6 -20.91 -22.54 5.64
CA LYS A 6 -20.38 -23.39 4.56
C LYS A 6 -19.24 -22.67 3.85
N LEU A 7 -18.02 -22.87 4.36
CA LEU A 7 -16.77 -22.34 3.80
C LEU A 7 -16.57 -22.72 2.31
N SER A 8 -17.27 -23.75 1.83
CA SER A 8 -17.30 -24.16 0.42
C SER A 8 -17.94 -23.13 -0.50
N GLU A 9 -18.87 -22.30 -0.01
CA GLU A 9 -19.55 -21.28 -0.83
C GLU A 9 -18.67 -20.04 -1.05
N TYR A 10 -17.71 -19.76 -0.17
CA TYR A 10 -16.76 -18.66 -0.33
C TYR A 10 -15.54 -19.00 -1.20
N ARG A 11 -15.29 -20.29 -1.50
CA ARG A 11 -14.10 -20.71 -2.25
C ARG A 11 -14.19 -20.36 -3.74
N ASN A 12 -15.38 -20.09 -4.26
CA ASN A 12 -15.61 -19.80 -5.69
C ASN A 12 -15.33 -18.35 -6.10
N PHE A 13 -14.94 -17.45 -5.18
CA PHE A 13 -14.36 -16.14 -5.55
C PHE A 13 -12.84 -16.20 -5.79
N SER A 14 -12.19 -17.31 -5.45
CA SER A 14 -10.72 -17.46 -5.51
C SER A 14 -10.23 -18.29 -6.71
N SER A 15 -11.08 -18.47 -7.74
CA SER A 15 -10.72 -19.17 -8.98
C SER A 15 -10.72 -18.21 -10.16
N ASN A 16 -9.82 -17.23 -10.12
CA ASN A 16 -9.26 -16.63 -11.32
C ASN A 16 -7.79 -16.30 -11.08
N LYS A 17 -6.98 -17.35 -10.90
CA LYS A 17 -5.55 -17.28 -11.18
C LYS A 17 -5.40 -17.42 -12.68
N ASN A 18 -4.96 -16.34 -13.33
CA ASN A 18 -3.97 -16.28 -14.41
C ASN A 18 -4.13 -14.96 -15.17
N ASP A 19 -3.79 -13.85 -14.51
CA ASP A 19 -3.21 -12.73 -15.23
C ASP A 19 -1.75 -12.65 -14.76
N ASP A 20 -0.96 -13.55 -15.32
CA ASP A 20 0.49 -13.40 -15.47
C ASP A 20 0.73 -12.29 -16.52
N GLN A 21 0.15 -11.12 -16.27
CA GLN A 21 0.39 -9.91 -17.01
C GLN A 21 1.66 -9.33 -16.42
N ASN A 22 2.80 -9.87 -16.83
CA ASN A 22 4.00 -9.06 -17.01
C ASN A 22 3.67 -8.00 -18.08
N THR A 23 2.76 -7.09 -17.73
CA THR A 23 2.54 -5.85 -18.46
C THR A 23 3.65 -4.97 -17.96
N ASP A 24 4.79 -5.07 -18.64
CA ASP A 24 5.86 -4.09 -18.52
C ASP A 24 5.20 -2.71 -18.64
N LEU A 25 5.06 -2.04 -17.49
CA LEU A 25 4.33 -0.79 -17.42
C LEU A 25 5.01 0.15 -18.40
N THR A 26 4.24 0.71 -19.34
CA THR A 26 4.85 1.60 -20.33
C THR A 26 5.56 2.72 -19.57
N SER A 27 6.70 3.21 -20.06
CA SER A 27 7.45 4.31 -19.41
C SER A 27 6.56 5.51 -19.02
N LYS A 28 5.50 5.76 -19.80
CA LYS A 28 4.46 6.76 -19.52
C LYS A 28 3.60 6.44 -18.29
N GLN A 29 3.26 5.17 -18.05
CA GLN A 29 2.49 4.72 -16.89
C GLN A 29 3.32 4.78 -15.61
N ILE A 30 4.59 4.34 -15.67
CA ILE A 30 5.55 4.46 -14.55
C ILE A 30 5.67 5.93 -14.14
N LYS A 31 5.96 6.82 -15.11
CA LYS A 31 6.07 8.25 -14.85
C LYS A 31 4.80 8.86 -14.26
N LYS A 32 3.63 8.36 -14.65
CA LYS A 32 2.36 8.81 -14.08
C LYS A 32 2.21 8.40 -12.61
N LEU A 33 2.64 7.19 -12.25
CA LEU A 33 2.63 6.70 -10.87
C LEU A 33 3.66 7.45 -10.01
N GLU A 34 4.85 7.72 -10.55
CA GLU A 34 5.87 8.54 -9.87
C GLU A 34 5.35 9.96 -9.61
N ASN A 35 4.78 10.63 -10.62
CA ASN A 35 4.20 11.95 -10.43
C ASN A 35 3.10 11.95 -9.35
N LEU A 36 2.25 10.91 -9.33
CA LEU A 36 1.21 10.78 -8.30
C LEU A 36 1.80 10.62 -6.90
N ARG A 37 2.85 9.81 -6.75
CA ARG A 37 3.56 9.67 -5.47
C ARG A 37 4.13 11.01 -5.03
N ASP A 38 4.86 11.69 -5.91
CA ASP A 38 5.53 12.95 -5.60
C ASP A 38 4.51 14.05 -5.26
N ASP A 39 3.35 14.09 -5.94
CA ASP A 39 2.25 15.00 -5.62
C ASP A 39 1.65 14.74 -4.23
N ILE A 40 1.46 13.46 -3.87
CA ILE A 40 0.98 13.05 -2.54
C ILE A 40 2.01 13.41 -1.47
N GLU A 41 3.29 13.14 -1.69
CA GLU A 41 4.37 13.51 -0.76
C GLU A 41 4.42 15.02 -0.53
N LYS A 42 4.30 15.82 -1.60
CA LYS A 42 4.24 17.27 -1.49
C LYS A 42 3.03 17.75 -0.68
N LEU A 43 1.88 17.12 -0.87
CA LEU A 43 0.68 17.42 -0.10
C LEU A 43 0.86 17.10 1.39
N LEU A 44 1.43 15.94 1.71
CA LEU A 44 1.73 15.54 3.09
C LEU A 44 2.78 16.46 3.73
N ASN A 45 3.83 16.83 3.01
CA ASN A 45 4.84 17.78 3.47
C ASN A 45 4.25 19.16 3.74
N THR A 46 3.32 19.61 2.90
CA THR A 46 2.60 20.87 3.11
C THR A 46 1.71 20.79 4.34
N ALA A 47 0.98 19.68 4.52
CA ALA A 47 0.18 19.46 5.73
C ALA A 47 1.06 19.48 6.98
N THR A 48 2.21 18.81 6.95
CA THR A 48 3.19 18.84 8.03
C THR A 48 3.68 20.25 8.34
N ALA A 49 3.96 21.06 7.31
CA ALA A 49 4.37 22.45 7.48
C ALA A 49 3.26 23.34 8.08
N VAL A 50 1.99 23.08 7.74
CA VAL A 50 0.82 23.83 8.24
C VAL A 50 0.48 23.47 9.68
N TYR A 51 0.41 22.18 10.00
CA TYR A 51 -0.02 21.71 11.32
C TYR A 51 1.14 21.64 12.33
N GLY A 52 2.39 21.66 11.87
CA GLY A 52 3.58 21.59 12.73
C GLY A 52 3.80 20.21 13.38
N GLU A 53 3.01 19.19 13.01
CA GLU A 53 3.09 17.84 13.58
C GLU A 53 3.34 16.78 12.49
N PRO A 54 4.62 16.52 12.15
CA PRO A 54 4.98 15.50 11.16
C PRO A 54 4.46 14.10 11.51
N LEU A 55 4.51 13.73 12.80
CA LEU A 55 4.08 12.42 13.27
C LEU A 55 2.56 12.23 13.10
N GLY A 56 1.77 13.27 13.43
CA GLY A 56 0.31 13.22 13.30
C GLY A 56 -0.12 13.06 11.83
N VAL A 57 0.53 13.77 10.92
CA VAL A 57 0.30 13.66 9.47
C VAL A 57 0.68 12.25 8.98
N GLY A 58 1.82 11.73 9.38
CA GLY A 58 2.27 10.38 9.03
C GLY A 58 1.30 9.29 9.51
N LEU A 59 0.84 9.35 10.76
CA LEU A 59 -0.12 8.40 11.32
C LEU A 59 -1.49 8.47 10.60
N ALA A 60 -1.96 9.67 10.30
CA ALA A 60 -3.23 9.85 9.59
C ALA A 60 -3.16 9.29 8.15
N ALA A 61 -2.08 9.57 7.43
CA ALA A 61 -1.82 9.04 6.09
C ALA A 61 -1.69 7.51 6.11
N GLY A 62 -0.92 6.97 7.05
CA GLY A 62 -0.74 5.53 7.24
C GLY A 62 -2.07 4.81 7.54
N ARG A 63 -2.90 5.38 8.41
CA ARG A 63 -4.25 4.85 8.70
C ARG A 63 -5.11 4.81 7.43
N TYR A 64 -5.12 5.89 6.66
CA TYR A 64 -5.88 5.94 5.41
C TYR A 64 -5.41 4.87 4.42
N ALA A 65 -4.10 4.78 4.19
CA ALA A 65 -3.50 3.79 3.29
C ALA A 65 -3.83 2.35 3.73
N ALA A 66 -3.65 2.03 5.02
CA ALA A 66 -3.93 0.70 5.54
C ALA A 66 -5.39 0.29 5.37
N MET A 67 -6.33 1.20 5.66
CA MET A 67 -7.76 0.94 5.49
C MET A 67 -8.12 0.73 4.01
N LYS A 68 -7.56 1.54 3.10
CA LYS A 68 -7.86 1.44 1.67
C LYS A 68 -7.26 0.20 1.03
N LEU A 69 -5.99 -0.11 1.33
CA LEU A 69 -5.35 -1.32 0.84
C LEU A 69 -6.07 -2.56 1.34
N TYR A 70 -6.45 -2.61 2.62
CA TYR A 70 -7.22 -3.73 3.15
C TYR A 70 -8.57 -3.92 2.43
N GLN A 71 -9.27 -2.82 2.13
CA GLN A 71 -10.54 -2.86 1.40
C GLN A 71 -10.40 -3.37 -0.03
N MET A 72 -9.29 -3.07 -0.71
CA MET A 72 -9.08 -3.43 -2.12
C MET A 72 -8.43 -4.81 -2.30
N HIS A 73 -7.48 -5.14 -1.43
CA HIS A 73 -6.52 -6.24 -1.60
C HIS A 73 -6.56 -7.27 -0.45
N GLY A 74 -7.31 -6.98 0.61
CA GLY A 74 -7.39 -7.83 1.78
C GLY A 74 -6.14 -7.81 2.66
N ARG A 75 -6.11 -8.68 3.67
CA ARG A 75 -5.10 -8.63 4.74
C ARG A 75 -3.69 -8.95 4.26
N ALA A 76 -3.53 -10.06 3.54
CA ALA A 76 -2.21 -10.61 3.22
C ALA A 76 -1.41 -9.65 2.33
N GLU A 77 -2.01 -9.15 1.26
CA GLU A 77 -1.39 -8.21 0.32
C GLU A 77 -1.08 -6.86 1.00
N THR A 78 -1.96 -6.37 1.88
CA THR A 78 -1.72 -5.14 2.64
C THR A 78 -0.51 -5.26 3.57
N MET A 79 -0.39 -6.37 4.29
CA MET A 79 0.77 -6.58 5.17
C MET A 79 2.06 -6.68 4.36
N ALA A 80 2.05 -7.45 3.27
CA ALA A 80 3.21 -7.57 2.39
C ALA A 80 3.67 -6.22 1.82
N PHE A 81 2.72 -5.33 1.47
CA PHE A 81 3.03 -3.97 1.03
C PHE A 81 3.75 -3.18 2.14
N PHE A 82 3.22 -3.17 3.36
CA PHE A 82 3.84 -2.44 4.47
C PHE A 82 5.20 -3.03 4.85
N ASP A 83 5.35 -4.35 4.85
CA ASP A 83 6.64 -5.01 5.09
C ASP A 83 7.68 -4.56 4.05
N SER A 84 7.30 -4.48 2.78
CA SER A 84 8.18 -3.97 1.71
C SER A 84 8.55 -2.50 1.90
N CYS A 85 7.61 -1.66 2.35
CA CYS A 85 7.90 -0.26 2.68
C CYS A 85 8.92 -0.15 3.82
N ILE A 86 8.77 -0.95 4.89
CA ILE A 86 9.69 -0.95 6.03
C ILE A 86 11.07 -1.40 5.58
N GLN A 87 11.17 -2.51 4.83
CA GLN A 87 12.44 -3.00 4.29
C GLN A 87 13.15 -1.95 3.42
N THR A 88 12.40 -1.16 2.65
CA THR A 88 12.97 -0.08 1.83
C THR A 88 13.62 0.99 2.70
N VAL A 89 13.02 1.35 3.83
CA VAL A 89 13.59 2.29 4.79
C VAL A 89 14.82 1.70 5.46
N GLU A 90 14.75 0.47 5.95
CA GLU A 90 15.89 -0.23 6.59
C GLU A 90 17.11 -0.28 5.66
N ILE A 91 16.92 -0.67 4.39
CA ILE A 91 17.99 -0.69 3.38
C ILE A 91 18.56 0.71 3.16
N SER A 92 17.71 1.74 3.14
CA SER A 92 18.14 3.13 2.94
C SER A 92 18.98 3.64 4.12
N GLU A 93 18.60 3.27 5.35
CA GLU A 93 19.36 3.57 6.57
C GLU A 93 20.72 2.85 6.59
N ASP A 94 20.74 1.56 6.24
CA ASP A 94 21.97 0.75 6.16
C ASP A 94 22.98 1.30 5.13
N ILE A 95 22.49 1.78 3.99
CA ILE A 95 23.34 2.42 2.97
C ILE A 95 23.89 3.74 3.48
N SER A 96 23.08 4.53 4.19
CA SER A 96 23.49 5.86 4.66
C SER A 96 24.39 5.82 5.90
N ALA A 97 24.41 4.70 6.63
CA ALA A 97 25.27 4.48 7.80
C ALA A 97 26.71 4.01 7.44
N LYS A 98 27.01 3.85 6.15
CA LYS A 98 28.29 3.37 5.62
C LYS A 98 29.12 4.49 4.99
#